data_AF-A0A0Q3WXH1-F1
#
_entry.id   AF-A0A0Q3WXH1-F1
#
_cell.length_a   1.000
_cell.length_b   1.000
_cell.length_c   1.000
_cell.angle_alpha   90.00
_cell.angle_beta   90.00
_cell.angle_gamma   90.00
#
_symmetry.space_group_name_H-M   'P 1'
#
loop_
_entity.id
_entity.type
_entity.pdbx_description
1 polymer ?
#
loop_
_entity_poly.entity_id
_entity_poly.type
_entity_poly.pdbx_seq_one_letter_code
_entity_poly.pdbx_strand_id
1 'polypeptide(L)'
;MQLLKSLKLSYSHVTEYDITLFQTPLFGQKKGYKKVYQLKVAGKNHEEILYKVFATFNTLDSLPKDYHARYLGTGDIVFIDEGRNGHFYYQLKSGGWTTINRIHIR
;
A
#
# COMPACT_ATOMS: atom_id res chain seq x y z
N MET A 1 -3.96 -50.36 -1.89
CA MET A 1 -4.77 -49.16 -2.22
C MET A 1 -4.51 -48.10 -1.16
N GLN A 2 -3.63 -47.13 -1.40
CA GLN A 2 -3.45 -45.97 -0.53
C GLN A 2 -4.08 -44.77 -1.22
N LEU A 3 -5.17 -44.26 -0.63
CA LEU A 3 -5.84 -43.06 -1.09
C LEU A 3 -6.03 -42.12 0.11
N LEU A 4 -4.93 -41.54 0.55
CA LEU A 4 -4.96 -40.29 1.30
C LEU A 4 -4.57 -39.20 0.31
N LYS A 5 -5.58 -38.70 -0.42
CA LYS A 5 -5.52 -37.41 -1.12
C LYS A 5 -5.04 -36.40 -0.09
N SER A 6 -3.77 -36.01 -0.20
CA SER A 6 -3.19 -35.00 0.67
C SER A 6 -4.02 -33.73 0.54
N LEU A 7 -4.66 -33.35 1.64
CA LEU A 7 -5.17 -32.00 1.82
C LEU A 7 -3.96 -31.08 1.71
N LYS A 8 -3.71 -30.54 0.51
CA LYS A 8 -2.92 -29.32 0.35
C LYS A 8 -3.68 -28.23 1.07
N LEU A 9 -3.49 -28.14 2.38
CA LEU A 9 -3.69 -26.92 3.15
C LEU A 9 -2.84 -25.87 2.43
N SER A 10 -3.49 -25.03 1.60
CA SER A 10 -2.85 -23.90 0.96
C SER A 10 -2.44 -22.95 2.08
N TYR A 11 -1.24 -23.12 2.62
CA TYR A 11 -0.64 -22.16 3.51
C TYR A 11 -0.53 -20.88 2.69
N SER A 12 -1.41 -19.91 2.94
CA SER A 12 -1.35 -18.64 2.23
C SER A 12 -0.05 -17.97 2.65
N HIS A 13 0.94 -17.96 1.76
CA HIS A 13 2.24 -17.37 2.03
C HIS A 13 2.02 -15.87 2.28
N VAL A 14 2.35 -15.42 3.50
CA VAL A 14 2.33 -14.00 3.85
C VAL A 14 3.69 -13.44 3.48
N THR A 15 3.68 -12.37 2.67
CA THR A 15 4.88 -11.67 2.21
C THR A 15 4.95 -10.31 2.90
N GLU A 16 6.16 -9.85 3.22
CA GLU A 16 6.41 -8.50 3.71
C GLU A 16 6.68 -7.57 2.52
N TYR A 17 6.02 -6.42 2.52
CA TYR A 17 6.09 -5.42 1.47
C TYR A 17 6.69 -4.14 2.01
N ASP A 18 7.63 -3.54 1.26
CA ASP A 18 8.16 -2.23 1.56
C ASP A 18 7.25 -1.15 0.95
N ILE A 19 6.60 -0.37 1.80
CA ILE A 19 5.58 0.61 1.40
C ILE A 19 6.12 2.02 1.55
N THR A 20 5.91 2.85 0.51
CA THR A 20 6.17 4.30 0.57
C THR A 20 4.91 5.08 0.26
N LEU A 21 4.57 6.04 1.12
CA LEU A 21 3.45 6.95 0.92
C LEU A 21 3.93 8.26 0.27
N PHE A 22 3.19 8.69 -0.75
CA PHE A 22 3.39 9.95 -1.43
C PHE A 22 2.13 10.79 -1.38
N GLN A 23 2.27 12.04 -0.96
CA GLN A 23 1.16 13.00 -0.89
C GLN A 23 1.57 14.32 -1.52
N THR A 24 0.59 15.04 -2.06
CA THR A 24 0.74 16.47 -2.34
C THR A 24 0.54 17.30 -1.07
N PRO A 25 1.19 18.47 -0.96
CA PRO A 25 1.05 19.35 0.20
C PRO A 25 -0.40 19.72 0.50
N LEU A 26 -1.20 19.95 -0.53
CA LEU A 26 -2.63 20.27 -0.41
C LEU A 26 -3.48 19.24 -1.16
N PHE A 27 -4.70 19.02 -0.68
CA PHE A 27 -5.70 18.17 -1.33
C PHE A 27 -6.04 18.67 -2.74
N GLY A 28 -6.32 17.73 -3.64
CA GLY A 28 -6.75 18.02 -5.03
C GLY A 28 -5.61 18.44 -5.98
N GLN A 29 -4.39 18.63 -5.49
CA GLN A 29 -3.24 18.91 -6.34
C GLN A 29 -2.84 17.67 -7.16
N LYS A 30 -2.45 17.90 -8.42
CA LYS A 30 -2.07 16.83 -9.36
C LYS A 30 -0.55 16.66 -9.51
N LYS A 31 0.26 17.49 -8.86
CA LYS A 31 1.74 17.54 -8.98
C LYS A 31 2.35 17.94 -7.64
N GLY A 32 3.66 17.70 -7.49
CA GLY A 32 4.42 18.06 -6.29
C GLY A 32 4.33 17.02 -5.18
N TYR A 33 4.22 15.74 -5.56
CA TYR A 33 4.22 14.64 -4.61
C TYR A 33 5.53 14.59 -3.85
N LYS A 34 5.44 14.42 -2.53
CA LYS A 34 6.56 14.19 -1.64
C LYS A 34 6.38 12.87 -0.93
N LYS A 35 7.48 12.16 -0.69
CA LYS A 35 7.49 11.03 0.23
C LYS A 35 7.16 11.55 1.62
N VAL A 36 6.12 11.02 2.24
CA VAL A 36 5.69 11.44 3.58
C VAL A 36 5.96 10.38 4.64
N TYR A 37 5.98 9.10 4.25
CA TYR A 37 6.21 8.02 5.21
C TYR A 37 6.65 6.73 4.52
N GLN A 38 7.33 5.86 5.26
CA GLN A 38 7.73 4.52 4.83
C GLN A 38 7.50 3.51 5.94
N LEU A 39 7.03 2.32 5.57
CA LEU A 39 6.75 1.25 6.51
C LEU A 39 6.79 -0.11 5.81
N LYS A 40 6.90 -1.16 6.61
CA LYS A 40 6.76 -2.54 6.15
C LYS A 40 5.39 -3.08 6.53
N VAL A 41 4.72 -3.73 5.58
CA VAL A 41 3.39 -4.31 5.82
C VAL A 41 3.37 -5.75 5.32
N ALA A 42 2.94 -6.67 6.18
CA ALA A 42 2.77 -8.07 5.81
C ALA A 42 1.36 -8.33 5.26
N GLY A 43 1.26 -9.08 4.16
CA GLY A 43 -0.02 -9.42 3.52
C GLY A 43 0.11 -10.51 2.46
N LYS A 44 -1.01 -10.95 1.89
CA LYS A 44 -1.04 -12.02 0.88
C LYS A 44 -0.98 -11.48 -0.55
N ASN A 45 -1.42 -10.25 -0.75
CA ASN A 45 -1.48 -9.59 -2.07
C ASN A 45 -1.60 -8.07 -1.90
N HIS A 46 -1.47 -7.33 -3.01
CA HIS A 46 -1.55 -5.87 -2.99
C HIS A 46 -2.88 -5.33 -2.51
N GLU A 47 -4.01 -5.99 -2.77
CA GLU A 47 -5.32 -5.52 -2.32
C GLU A 47 -5.40 -5.49 -0.78
N GLU A 48 -4.96 -6.56 -0.12
CA GLU A 48 -4.90 -6.64 1.33
C GLU A 48 -3.94 -5.59 1.91
N ILE A 49 -2.79 -5.38 1.25
CA ILE A 49 -1.81 -4.37 1.65
C ILE A 49 -2.40 -2.97 1.55
N LEU A 50 -3.04 -2.64 0.43
CA LEU A 50 -3.66 -1.32 0.21
C LEU A 50 -4.78 -1.05 1.21
N TYR A 51 -5.58 -2.08 1.55
CA TYR A 51 -6.58 -1.97 2.61
C TYR A 51 -5.95 -1.70 3.97
N LYS A 52 -4.93 -2.47 4.37
CA LYS A 52 -4.21 -2.29 5.65
C LYS A 52 -3.58 -0.90 5.75
N VAL A 53 -2.94 -0.44 4.68
CA VAL A 53 -2.36 0.90 4.59
C VAL A 53 -3.45 1.95 4.76
N PHE A 54 -4.56 1.86 4.01
CA PHE A 54 -5.67 2.81 4.14
C PHE A 54 -6.22 2.86 5.56
N ALA A 55 -6.47 1.71 6.18
CA ALA A 55 -6.99 1.62 7.55
C ALA A 55 -6.01 2.20 8.59
N THR A 56 -4.71 1.95 8.42
CA THR A 56 -3.65 2.45 9.31
C THR A 56 -3.54 3.97 9.28
N PHE A 57 -3.59 4.56 8.08
CA PHE A 57 -3.37 5.99 7.90
C PHE A 57 -4.64 6.83 7.88
N ASN A 58 -5.81 6.23 8.11
CA ASN A 58 -7.10 6.94 8.25
C ASN A 58 -7.84 6.65 9.55
N THR A 59 -7.23 5.93 10.49
CA THR A 59 -7.78 5.70 11.83
C THR A 59 -6.82 6.30 12.86
N LEU A 60 -7.33 7.17 13.73
CA LEU A 60 -6.51 7.91 14.69
C LEU A 60 -5.70 6.98 15.60
N ASP A 61 -6.30 5.87 16.04
CA ASP A 61 -5.68 4.93 16.99
C ASP A 61 -4.58 4.05 16.37
N SER A 62 -4.58 3.88 15.04
CA SER A 62 -3.59 3.05 14.33
C SER A 62 -2.49 3.88 13.66
N LEU A 63 -2.60 5.20 13.69
CA LEU A 63 -1.58 6.08 13.13
C LEU A 63 -0.23 5.87 13.83
N PRO A 64 0.86 5.70 13.08
CA PRO A 64 2.19 5.72 13.66
C PRO A 64 2.46 7.06 14.36
N LYS A 65 3.06 7.00 15.54
CA LYS A 65 3.30 8.19 16.39
C LYS A 65 4.23 9.23 15.74
N ASP A 66 5.06 8.79 14.81
CA ASP A 66 5.99 9.60 14.03
C ASP A 66 5.43 10.01 12.66
N TYR A 67 4.16 9.73 12.38
CA TYR A 67 3.48 10.19 11.17
C TYR A 67 2.97 11.62 11.36
N HIS A 68 3.54 12.55 10.58
CA HIS A 68 3.24 13.99 10.69
C HIS A 68 2.49 14.55 9.47
N ALA A 69 2.06 13.68 8.55
CA ALA A 69 1.34 14.09 7.36
C ALA A 69 -0.18 13.94 7.54
N ARG A 70 -0.94 14.34 6.53
CA ARG A 70 -2.41 14.27 6.56
C ARG A 70 -2.89 12.84 6.36
N TYR A 71 -4.13 12.57 6.78
CA TYR A 71 -4.85 11.35 6.40
C TYR A 71 -4.81 11.12 4.88
N LEU A 72 -4.82 9.86 4.48
CA LEU A 72 -4.85 9.47 3.07
C LEU A 72 -6.16 9.91 2.42
N GLY A 73 -6.04 10.55 1.26
CA GLY A 73 -7.17 11.01 0.46
C GLY A 73 -6.97 10.85 -1.03
N THR A 74 -8.01 11.17 -1.79
CA THR A 74 -7.99 11.10 -3.25
C THR A 74 -6.79 11.85 -3.83
N GLY A 75 -6.05 11.16 -4.70
CA GLY A 75 -4.82 11.65 -5.32
C GLY A 75 -3.56 11.10 -4.68
N ASP A 76 -3.59 10.70 -3.41
CA ASP A 76 -2.42 10.13 -2.72
C ASP A 76 -2.01 8.79 -3.32
N ILE A 77 -0.72 8.49 -3.18
CA ILE A 77 -0.10 7.39 -3.89
C ILE A 77 0.61 6.48 -2.89
N VAL A 78 0.34 5.18 -3.02
CA VAL A 78 1.06 4.11 -2.36
C VAL A 78 2.01 3.49 -3.37
N PHE A 79 3.27 3.44 -3.01
CA PHE A 79 4.29 2.67 -3.71
C PHE A 79 4.55 1.39 -2.94
N ILE A 80 4.53 0.27 -3.65
CA ILE A 80 4.82 -1.05 -3.12
C ILE A 80 6.09 -1.55 -3.80
N ASP A 81 7.10 -1.83 -3.00
CA ASP A 81 8.34 -2.47 -3.41
C ASP A 81 8.35 -3.92 -2.93
N GLU A 82 8.36 -4.86 -3.86
CA GLU A 82 8.50 -6.30 -3.60
C GLU A 82 9.94 -6.81 -3.87
N GLY A 83 10.90 -5.90 -4.00
CA GLY A 83 12.27 -6.19 -4.38
C GLY A 83 12.34 -6.81 -5.78
N ARG A 84 12.69 -8.10 -5.85
CA ARG A 84 12.88 -8.81 -7.13
C ARG A 84 11.59 -9.02 -7.92
N ASN A 85 10.43 -8.98 -7.27
CA ASN A 85 9.13 -9.20 -7.93
C ASN A 85 8.58 -7.91 -8.57
N GLY A 86 9.22 -6.78 -8.30
CA GLY A 86 8.97 -5.52 -8.99
C GLY A 86 8.48 -4.41 -8.08
N HIS A 87 8.02 -3.35 -8.72
CA HIS A 87 7.66 -2.09 -8.10
C HIS A 87 6.34 -1.60 -8.67
N PHE A 88 5.42 -1.22 -7.79
CA PHE A 88 4.05 -0.90 -8.17
C PHE A 88 3.59 0.41 -7.54
N TYR A 89 2.88 1.23 -8.31
CA TYR A 89 2.28 2.45 -7.82
C TYR A 89 0.76 2.36 -7.90
N TYR A 90 0.10 2.74 -6.82
CA TYR A 90 -1.34 2.77 -6.69
C TYR A 90 -1.78 4.17 -6.26
N GLN A 91 -2.67 4.79 -7.02
CA GLN A 91 -3.26 6.07 -6.66
C GLN A 91 -4.67 5.87 -6.11
N LEU A 92 -4.96 6.53 -4.99
CA LEU A 92 -6.30 6.55 -4.44
C LEU A 92 -7.20 7.45 -5.29
N LYS A 93 -8.28 6.88 -5.82
CA LYS A 93 -9.35 7.57 -6.55
C LYS A 93 -10.66 7.44 -5.78
N SER A 94 -11.70 8.16 -6.20
CA SER A 94 -13.04 8.05 -5.61
C SER A 94 -13.61 6.63 -5.66
N GLY A 95 -13.24 5.84 -6.68
CA GLY A 95 -13.63 4.42 -6.82
C GLY A 95 -12.67 3.42 -6.19
N GLY A 96 -11.69 3.87 -5.40
CA GLY A 96 -10.67 3.01 -4.80
C GLY A 96 -9.30 3.13 -5.46
N TRP A 97 -8.45 2.14 -5.25
CA TRP A 97 -7.06 2.15 -5.73
C TRP A 97 -6.97 1.83 -7.22
N THR A 98 -6.19 2.64 -7.95
CA THR A 98 -5.92 2.43 -9.38
C THR A 98 -4.42 2.38 -9.61
N THR A 99 -3.94 1.37 -10.32
CA THR A 99 -2.53 1.26 -10.70
C THR A 99 -2.12 2.40 -11.63
N ILE A 100 -0.94 2.97 -11.41
CA ILE A 100 -0.34 4.00 -12.28
C ILE A 100 1.10 3.59 -12.65
N ASN A 101 1.57 4.02 -13.82
CA ASN A 101 2.87 3.57 -14.34
C ASN A 101 4.06 4.25 -13.67
N ARG A 102 3.93 5.53 -13.29
CA ARG A 102 4.99 6.32 -12.68
C ARG A 102 4.46 7.54 -11.95
N ILE A 103 5.25 8.05 -11.02
CA ILE A 103 5.05 9.33 -10.37
C ILE A 103 6.16 10.31 -10.75
N HIS A 104 5.79 11.58 -10.92
CA HIS A 104 6.78 12.65 -11.06
C HIS A 104 7.04 13.22 -9.65
N ILE A 105 8.07 12.70 -9.00
CA ILE A 105 8.60 13.26 -7.76
C ILE A 105 9.47 14.46 -8.15
N ARG A 106 9.29 15.59 -7.49
CA ARG A 106 10.15 16.78 -7.64
C ARG A 106 10.79 17.11 -6.32
#